data_AF-A0A1C5VC97-F1
#
_entry.id   AF-A0A1C5VC97-F1
#
_cell.length_a   1.000
_cell.length_b   1.000
_cell.length_c   1.000
_cell.angle_alpha   90.00
_cell.angle_beta   90.00
_cell.angle_gamma   90.00
#
_symmetry.space_group_name_H-M   'P 1'
#
loop_
_entity.id
_entity.type
_entity.pdbx_description
1 polymer ?
#
loop_
_entity_poly.entity_id
_entity_poly.type
_entity_poly.pdbx_seq_one_letter_code
_entity_poly.pdbx_strand_id
1 'polypeptide(L)'
;MKWLGLFRKKQLLKEGPKNSEAFKLYKELCSERFTIYPFETKELGEDMMLVNEVVAQYWKPRFLLDQRIKCAYEFMDRCENLLHISLKDIDWDTIPSDGYYCAKNLRASFPISIGKFGNGVCSIRWELNPDGQYYMDEDGFGMIDDEEISVYGFIDRQLNVLVKFRYINDDWKQLKEMQAEAEEIVKRRAQ
;
A
#
# COMPACT_ATOMS: atom_id res chain seq x y z
N MET A 1 -7.07 6.74 46.13
CA MET A 1 -7.28 6.62 44.67
C MET A 1 -6.02 7.08 43.98
N LYS A 2 -5.30 6.19 43.28
CA LYS A 2 -4.14 6.54 42.44
C LYS A 2 -4.50 6.22 40.99
N TRP A 3 -4.65 7.26 40.17
CA TRP A 3 -4.69 7.14 38.72
C TRP A 3 -3.25 6.93 38.23
N LEU A 4 -2.95 5.73 37.72
CA LEU A 4 -1.72 5.45 36.99
C LEU A 4 -1.96 5.83 35.53
N GLY A 5 -1.35 6.94 35.12
CA GLY A 5 -1.27 7.34 33.72
C GLY A 5 -0.50 6.30 32.92
N LEU A 6 -1.17 5.68 31.96
CA LEU A 6 -0.56 4.76 31.00
C LEU A 6 0.24 5.58 29.99
N PHE A 7 1.48 5.94 30.33
CA PHE A 7 2.44 6.44 29.36
C PHE A 7 2.80 5.28 28.42
N ARG A 8 2.15 5.22 27.25
CA ARG A 8 2.67 4.48 26.09
C ARG A 8 4.07 5.05 25.83
N LYS A 9 5.12 4.28 26.10
CA LYS A 9 6.47 4.60 25.63
C LYS A 9 6.38 4.74 24.11
N LYS A 10 6.41 5.97 23.58
CA LYS A 10 6.74 6.19 22.17
C LYS A 10 8.13 5.59 21.98
N GLN A 11 8.22 4.45 21.30
CA GLN A 11 9.50 3.95 20.83
C GLN A 11 10.05 5.03 19.90
N LEU A 12 11.09 5.73 20.37
CA LEU A 12 11.78 6.77 19.61
C LEU A 12 12.50 6.03 18.46
N LEU A 13 11.84 5.91 17.32
CA LEU A 13 12.50 5.51 16.08
C LEU A 13 13.55 6.58 15.79
N LYS A 14 14.81 6.18 15.66
CA LYS A 14 15.89 7.09 15.28
C LYS A 14 15.59 7.61 13.88
N GLU A 15 15.78 8.91 13.65
CA GLU A 15 15.74 9.47 12.29
C GLU A 15 16.63 8.63 11.37
N GLY A 16 16.17 8.41 10.14
CA GLY A 16 16.98 7.74 9.12
C GLY A 16 18.30 8.49 8.92
N PRO A 17 19.34 7.81 8.37
CA PRO A 17 20.61 8.47 8.09
C PRO A 17 20.37 9.69 7.19
N LYS A 18 20.75 10.89 7.63
CA LYS A 18 20.49 12.16 6.92
C LYS A 18 21.09 12.26 5.51
N ASN A 19 21.86 11.26 5.09
CA ASN A 19 22.48 11.17 3.77
C ASN A 19 21.98 9.97 2.94
N SER A 20 20.97 9.22 3.40
CA SER A 20 20.40 8.13 2.62
C SER A 20 19.56 8.64 1.45
N GLU A 21 19.41 7.81 0.40
CA GLU A 21 18.50 8.12 -0.72
C GLU A 21 17.06 8.30 -0.22
N ALA A 22 16.61 7.49 0.75
CA ALA A 22 15.29 7.63 1.36
C ALA A 22 15.08 9.00 2.04
N PHE A 23 16.11 9.56 2.69
CA PHE A 23 16.02 10.89 3.30
C PHE A 23 16.06 12.01 2.25
N LYS A 24 16.85 11.86 1.18
CA LYS A 24 16.88 12.82 0.07
C LYS A 24 15.51 12.88 -0.63
N LEU A 25 14.94 11.71 -0.95
CA LEU A 25 13.61 11.59 -1.54
C LEU A 25 12.55 12.21 -0.64
N TYR A 26 12.58 11.94 0.67
CA TYR A 26 11.69 12.57 1.63
C TYR A 26 11.71 14.10 1.55
N LYS A 27 12.90 14.71 1.53
CA LYS A 27 13.03 16.18 1.45
C LYS A 27 12.45 16.75 0.17
N GLU A 28 12.66 16.07 -0.96
CA GLU A 28 12.07 16.47 -2.25
C GLU A 28 10.54 16.43 -2.20
N LEU A 29 10.00 15.31 -1.68
CA LEU A 29 8.56 15.08 -1.59
C LEU A 29 7.84 16.00 -0.58
N CYS A 30 8.56 16.62 0.35
CA CYS A 30 7.99 17.63 1.25
C CYS A 30 7.75 18.99 0.58
N SER A 31 8.16 19.18 -0.68
CA SER A 31 7.89 20.43 -1.40
C SER A 31 6.42 20.56 -1.83
N GLU A 32 5.95 21.80 -1.95
CA GLU A 32 4.56 22.12 -2.35
C GLU A 32 4.17 21.50 -3.70
N ARG A 33 5.15 21.21 -4.57
CA ARG A 33 4.96 20.53 -5.85
C ARG A 33 4.15 19.24 -5.72
N PHE A 34 4.31 18.49 -4.64
CA PHE A 34 3.64 17.20 -4.43
C PHE A 34 2.26 17.34 -3.77
N THR A 35 1.80 18.56 -3.54
CA THR A 35 0.47 18.86 -3.00
C THR A 35 -0.49 19.41 -4.06
N ILE A 36 -0.03 19.55 -5.31
CA ILE A 36 -0.78 20.11 -6.43
C ILE A 36 -0.69 19.19 -7.66
N TYR A 37 -1.68 19.29 -8.54
CA TYR A 37 -1.75 18.50 -9.78
C TYR A 37 -0.43 18.50 -10.57
N PRO A 38 0.05 17.34 -11.06
CA PRO A 38 -0.61 16.03 -11.11
C PRO A 38 -0.43 15.18 -9.84
N PHE A 39 -0.01 15.77 -8.73
CA PHE A 39 0.18 15.08 -7.44
C PHE A 39 -0.89 15.49 -6.43
N GLU A 40 -1.07 14.63 -5.42
CA GLU A 40 -1.74 14.98 -4.18
C GLU A 40 -1.03 14.28 -3.03
N THR A 41 -1.07 14.89 -1.84
CA THR A 41 -0.54 14.27 -0.62
C THR A 41 -1.67 14.06 0.38
N LYS A 42 -1.77 12.85 0.94
CA LYS A 42 -2.79 12.44 1.90
C LYS A 42 -2.16 11.89 3.19
N GLU A 43 -2.76 12.19 4.34
CA GLU A 43 -2.36 11.58 5.62
C GLU A 43 -2.94 10.17 5.72
N LEU A 44 -2.10 9.20 6.08
CA LEU A 44 -2.50 7.81 6.33
C LEU A 44 -2.50 7.45 7.82
N GLY A 45 -2.21 8.37 8.72
CA GLY A 45 -2.13 8.14 10.15
C GLY A 45 -0.75 7.65 10.61
N GLU A 46 -0.52 7.66 11.92
CA GLU A 46 0.77 7.34 12.55
C GLU A 46 1.98 8.09 11.96
N ASP A 47 1.84 9.36 11.59
CA ASP A 47 2.90 10.15 10.94
C ASP A 47 3.27 9.66 9.52
N MET A 48 2.41 8.86 8.87
CA MET A 48 2.60 8.39 7.50
C MET A 48 1.83 9.28 6.51
N MET A 49 2.48 9.61 5.39
CA MET A 49 1.88 10.36 4.29
C MET A 49 1.99 9.56 3.00
N LEU A 50 0.98 9.66 2.14
CA LEU A 50 0.94 9.08 0.81
C LEU A 50 0.95 10.20 -0.22
N VAL A 51 1.89 10.15 -1.16
CA VAL A 51 1.81 10.95 -2.38
C VAL A 51 1.18 10.08 -3.46
N ASN A 52 0.07 10.53 -4.04
CA ASN A 52 -0.46 9.97 -5.27
C ASN A 52 -0.04 10.82 -6.46
N GLU A 53 0.01 10.19 -7.63
CA GLU A 53 0.20 10.85 -8.91
C GLU A 53 -0.89 10.41 -9.88
N VAL A 54 -1.35 11.32 -10.74
CA VAL A 54 -2.18 10.95 -11.88
C VAL A 54 -1.35 10.18 -12.91
N VAL A 55 -1.60 8.88 -13.03
CA VAL A 55 -0.98 7.97 -14.00
C VAL A 55 -2.10 7.31 -14.80
N ALA A 56 -2.02 7.38 -16.13
CA ALA A 56 -3.06 6.89 -17.04
C ALA A 56 -4.47 7.40 -16.70
N GLN A 57 -4.57 8.68 -16.29
CA GLN A 57 -5.82 9.36 -15.87
C GLN A 57 -6.38 8.96 -14.50
N TYR A 58 -5.70 8.09 -13.75
CA TYR A 58 -6.13 7.67 -12.41
C TYR A 58 -5.18 8.15 -11.32
N TRP A 59 -5.71 8.52 -10.16
CA TRP A 59 -4.90 8.79 -8.96
C TRP A 59 -4.32 7.49 -8.43
N LYS A 60 -3.00 7.30 -8.56
CA LYS A 60 -2.32 6.08 -8.11
C LYS A 60 -1.28 6.38 -7.02
N PRO A 61 -1.17 5.52 -5.99
CA PRO A 61 -0.09 5.55 -5.00
C PRO A 61 1.28 5.60 -5.66
N ARG A 62 2.07 6.62 -5.31
CA ARG A 62 3.41 6.84 -5.87
C ARG A 62 4.51 6.67 -4.83
N PHE A 63 4.40 7.41 -3.73
CA PHE A 63 5.42 7.41 -2.68
C PHE A 63 4.77 7.29 -1.31
N LEU A 64 5.42 6.53 -0.43
CA LEU A 64 5.08 6.47 0.99
C LEU A 64 6.15 7.22 1.79
N LEU A 65 5.72 8.16 2.64
CA LEU A 65 6.59 8.97 3.48
C LEU A 65 6.33 8.64 4.95
N ASP A 66 7.40 8.50 5.73
CA ASP A 66 7.37 8.42 7.18
C ASP A 66 7.96 9.71 7.77
N GLN A 67 7.07 10.57 8.30
CA GLN A 67 7.44 11.86 8.90
C GLN A 67 8.26 11.67 10.18
N ARG A 68 8.11 10.54 10.88
CA ARG A 68 8.79 10.27 12.15
C ARG A 68 10.28 10.03 11.94
N ILE A 69 10.64 9.26 10.91
CA ILE A 69 12.03 8.94 10.59
C ILE A 69 12.58 9.75 9.41
N LYS A 70 11.76 10.62 8.81
CA LYS A 70 12.10 11.48 7.66
C LYS A 70 12.62 10.69 6.47
N CYS A 71 11.96 9.58 6.15
CA CYS A 71 12.29 8.73 5.02
C CYS A 71 11.09 8.61 4.08
N ALA A 72 11.37 8.39 2.81
CA ALA A 72 10.36 8.09 1.82
C ALA A 72 10.79 6.93 0.93
N TYR A 73 9.80 6.23 0.38
CA TYR A 73 9.97 5.05 -0.44
C TYR A 73 9.06 5.15 -1.65
N GLU A 74 9.58 4.81 -2.83
CA GLU A 74 8.81 4.76 -4.06
C GLU A 74 8.05 3.44 -4.13
N PHE A 75 6.73 3.53 -4.09
CA PHE A 75 5.87 2.35 -4.08
C PHE A 75 5.68 1.77 -5.49
N MET A 76 5.46 2.65 -6.47
CA MET A 76 5.12 2.28 -7.84
C MET A 76 5.79 3.23 -8.84
N ASP A 77 6.35 2.70 -9.94
CA ASP A 77 6.90 3.52 -11.02
C ASP A 77 5.83 4.02 -12.04
N ARG A 78 6.22 4.85 -13.02
CA ARG A 78 5.26 5.51 -13.94
C ARG A 78 4.76 4.54 -15.00
N CYS A 79 5.42 3.40 -15.14
CA CYS A 79 4.99 2.26 -15.95
C CYS A 79 4.10 1.30 -15.13
N GLU A 80 3.71 1.71 -13.91
CA GLU A 80 2.84 1.00 -12.99
C GLU A 80 3.47 -0.24 -12.37
N ASN A 81 4.81 -0.38 -12.41
CA ASN A 81 5.50 -1.48 -11.76
C ASN A 81 5.57 -1.25 -10.24
N LEU A 82 5.25 -2.29 -9.47
CA LEU A 82 5.33 -2.29 -8.00
C LEU A 82 6.76 -2.60 -7.56
N LEU A 83 7.39 -1.68 -6.83
CA LEU A 83 8.84 -1.72 -6.59
C LEU A 83 9.25 -2.50 -5.33
N HIS A 84 8.31 -2.65 -4.38
CA HIS A 84 8.55 -3.30 -3.08
C HIS A 84 7.82 -4.65 -2.93
N ILE A 85 7.10 -5.07 -3.96
CA ILE A 85 6.36 -6.33 -4.00
C ILE A 85 7.10 -7.25 -4.96
N SER A 86 7.29 -8.50 -4.58
CA SER A 86 7.93 -9.51 -5.41
C SER A 86 7.09 -10.79 -5.50
N LEU A 87 7.42 -11.68 -6.43
CA LEU A 87 6.65 -12.91 -6.64
C LEU A 87 6.56 -13.83 -5.40
N LYS A 88 7.51 -13.74 -4.45
CA LYS A 88 7.47 -14.48 -3.18
C LYS A 88 6.44 -13.91 -2.20
N ASP A 89 6.03 -12.67 -2.39
CA ASP A 89 5.11 -11.93 -1.52
C ASP A 89 3.65 -12.18 -1.93
N ILE A 90 3.42 -13.01 -2.94
CA ILE A 90 2.09 -13.41 -3.42
C ILE A 90 1.82 -14.85 -2.94
N ASP A 91 0.61 -15.05 -2.42
CA ASP A 91 0.07 -16.37 -2.11
C ASP A 91 -0.65 -16.95 -3.34
N TRP A 92 0.15 -17.57 -4.21
CA TRP A 92 -0.29 -18.04 -5.53
C TRP A 92 -1.43 -19.04 -5.49
N ASP A 93 -1.58 -19.79 -4.40
CA ASP A 93 -2.64 -20.80 -4.24
C ASP A 93 -4.04 -20.16 -4.15
N THR A 94 -4.10 -18.85 -3.88
CA THR A 94 -5.36 -18.10 -3.76
C THR A 94 -5.74 -17.33 -5.02
N ILE A 95 -4.81 -17.13 -5.97
CA ILE A 95 -5.00 -16.22 -7.10
C ILE A 95 -5.87 -16.88 -8.18
N PRO A 96 -7.05 -16.31 -8.52
CA PRO A 96 -7.83 -16.80 -9.66
C PRO A 96 -7.08 -16.63 -10.98
N SER A 97 -7.42 -17.45 -11.99
CA SER A 97 -6.73 -17.47 -13.29
C SER A 97 -6.67 -16.09 -13.94
N ASP A 98 -7.75 -15.33 -13.85
CA ASP A 98 -7.92 -14.07 -14.59
C ASP A 98 -7.07 -12.95 -13.98
N GLY A 99 -6.80 -13.02 -12.68
CA GLY A 99 -5.86 -12.14 -12.00
C GLY A 99 -4.38 -12.52 -12.16
N TYR A 100 -4.08 -13.73 -12.63
CA TYR A 100 -2.73 -14.30 -12.60
C TYR A 100 -1.72 -13.50 -13.44
N TYR A 101 -2.13 -13.01 -14.62
CA TYR A 101 -1.27 -12.22 -15.48
C TYR A 101 -0.86 -10.90 -14.82
N CYS A 102 -1.81 -10.18 -14.24
CA CYS A 102 -1.54 -8.92 -13.54
C CYS A 102 -0.60 -9.14 -12.34
N ALA A 103 -0.88 -10.16 -11.53
CA ALA A 103 -0.07 -10.56 -10.37
C ALA A 103 1.37 -10.92 -10.77
N LYS A 104 1.54 -11.74 -11.83
CA LYS A 104 2.85 -12.22 -12.30
C LYS A 104 3.73 -11.10 -12.84
N ASN A 105 3.14 -10.07 -13.41
CA ASN A 105 3.89 -8.94 -13.93
C ASN A 105 4.18 -7.87 -12.86
N LEU A 106 3.63 -8.00 -11.64
CA LEU A 106 3.80 -7.04 -10.54
C LEU A 106 3.39 -5.61 -10.97
N ARG A 107 2.30 -5.50 -11.74
CA ARG A 107 1.82 -4.21 -12.27
C ARG A 107 0.50 -3.82 -11.64
N ALA A 108 0.40 -2.55 -11.23
CA ALA A 108 -0.86 -1.95 -10.83
C ALA A 108 -1.54 -1.29 -12.02
N SER A 109 -1.87 -2.07 -13.07
CA SER A 109 -2.58 -1.54 -14.24
C SER A 109 -4.01 -1.10 -13.89
N PHE A 110 -4.65 -1.79 -12.94
CA PHE A 110 -5.95 -1.46 -12.38
C PHE A 110 -5.81 -0.69 -11.05
N PRO A 111 -6.91 -0.26 -10.41
CA PRO A 111 -6.86 0.42 -9.12
C PRO A 111 -6.02 -0.29 -8.06
N ILE A 112 -5.22 0.50 -7.35
CA ILE A 112 -4.47 0.04 -6.18
C ILE A 112 -4.56 1.12 -5.10
N SER A 113 -4.68 0.69 -3.85
CA SER A 113 -4.78 1.63 -2.72
C SER A 113 -3.96 1.17 -1.52
N ILE A 114 -3.36 2.14 -0.84
CA ILE A 114 -2.68 1.96 0.44
C ILE A 114 -3.62 2.48 1.53
N GLY A 115 -3.95 1.61 2.48
CA GLY A 115 -4.84 1.92 3.60
C GLY A 115 -4.18 2.79 4.67
N LYS A 116 -4.97 3.16 5.67
CA LYS A 116 -4.45 3.88 6.85
C LYS A 116 -3.56 2.98 7.70
N PHE A 117 -2.53 3.57 8.28
CA PHE A 117 -1.65 2.91 9.23
C PHE A 117 -2.31 2.82 10.60
N GLY A 118 -2.15 1.65 11.24
CA GLY A 118 -2.51 1.39 12.61
C GLY A 118 -1.64 0.28 13.18
N ASN A 119 -1.12 0.49 14.40
CA ASN A 119 -0.18 -0.41 15.06
C ASN A 119 1.07 -0.73 14.20
N GLY A 120 1.55 0.23 13.40
CA GLY A 120 2.74 0.10 12.57
C GLY A 120 2.56 -0.63 11.24
N VAL A 121 1.33 -1.03 10.90
CA VAL A 121 1.01 -1.75 9.65
C VAL A 121 -0.12 -1.07 8.89
N CYS A 122 -0.23 -1.34 7.59
CA CYS A 122 -1.41 -1.01 6.80
C CYS A 122 -1.70 -2.08 5.74
N SER A 123 -2.95 -2.13 5.28
CA SER A 123 -3.36 -3.00 4.18
C SER A 123 -3.10 -2.33 2.82
N ILE A 124 -2.78 -3.13 1.82
CA ILE A 124 -2.85 -2.73 0.41
C ILE A 124 -3.97 -3.55 -0.24
N ARG A 125 -4.90 -2.88 -0.93
CA ARG A 125 -5.83 -3.53 -1.88
C ARG A 125 -5.27 -3.31 -3.27
N TRP A 126 -4.99 -4.39 -3.99
CA TRP A 126 -4.51 -4.38 -5.36
C TRP A 126 -5.49 -5.14 -6.24
N GLU A 127 -6.09 -4.42 -7.18
CA GLU A 127 -7.01 -5.00 -8.15
C GLU A 127 -6.20 -5.65 -9.28
N LEU A 128 -6.46 -6.95 -9.50
CA LEU A 128 -5.83 -7.77 -10.53
C LEU A 128 -6.69 -7.89 -11.78
N ASN A 129 -8.01 -7.86 -11.59
CA ASN A 129 -9.01 -7.85 -12.65
C ASN A 129 -10.15 -6.92 -12.20
N PRO A 130 -10.52 -5.90 -12.98
CA PRO A 130 -11.70 -5.09 -12.68
C PRO A 130 -12.98 -5.85 -13.04
N ASP A 131 -14.13 -5.32 -12.65
CA ASP A 131 -15.39 -5.85 -13.14
C ASP A 131 -15.58 -5.59 -14.66
N GLY A 132 -16.54 -6.30 -15.25
CA GLY A 132 -16.90 -6.16 -16.65
C GLY A 132 -17.21 -4.73 -17.13
N GLN A 133 -17.68 -3.85 -16.23
CA GLN A 133 -18.03 -2.47 -16.57
C GLN A 133 -16.81 -1.64 -16.91
N TYR A 134 -15.63 -2.03 -16.42
CA TYR A 134 -14.37 -1.36 -16.74
C TYR A 134 -14.04 -1.38 -18.24
N TYR A 135 -14.53 -2.39 -18.96
CA TYR A 135 -14.32 -2.53 -20.41
C TYR A 135 -15.41 -1.89 -21.26
N MET A 136 -16.41 -1.26 -20.62
CA MET A 136 -17.49 -0.59 -21.31
C MET A 136 -16.97 0.66 -22.03
N ASP A 137 -17.19 0.73 -23.34
CA ASP A 137 -16.89 1.90 -24.16
C ASP A 137 -17.93 3.03 -23.96
N GLU A 138 -17.67 4.18 -24.58
CA GLU A 138 -18.50 5.39 -24.44
C GLU A 138 -19.96 5.18 -24.91
N ASP A 139 -20.21 4.18 -25.76
CA ASP A 139 -21.53 3.85 -26.31
C ASP A 139 -22.27 2.77 -25.48
N GLY A 140 -21.67 2.29 -24.39
CA GLY A 140 -22.26 1.28 -23.50
C GLY A 140 -22.08 -0.16 -23.97
N PHE A 141 -21.21 -0.41 -24.96
CA PHE A 141 -20.83 -1.75 -25.44
C PHE A 141 -19.47 -2.16 -24.87
N GLY A 142 -19.06 -3.42 -25.02
CA GLY A 142 -17.75 -3.91 -24.52
C GLY A 142 -17.75 -4.43 -23.08
N MET A 143 -18.90 -4.43 -22.40
CA MET A 143 -19.11 -5.15 -21.13
C MET A 143 -18.74 -6.64 -21.29
N ILE A 144 -17.86 -7.13 -20.41
CA ILE A 144 -17.52 -8.56 -20.31
C ILE A 144 -18.16 -9.12 -19.02
N ASP A 145 -18.52 -10.39 -18.99
CA ASP A 145 -18.95 -11.05 -17.76
C ASP A 145 -17.71 -11.41 -16.92
N ASP A 146 -17.07 -10.40 -16.34
CA ASP A 146 -15.84 -10.53 -15.55
C ASP A 146 -16.09 -10.21 -14.06
N GLU A 147 -15.55 -11.07 -13.20
CA GLU A 147 -15.53 -10.86 -11.75
C GLU A 147 -14.37 -9.95 -11.33
N GLU A 148 -14.66 -8.98 -10.45
CA GLU A 148 -13.63 -8.14 -9.84
C GLU A 148 -12.74 -8.99 -8.92
N ILE A 149 -11.45 -9.05 -9.22
CA ILE A 149 -10.46 -9.78 -8.43
C ILE A 149 -9.54 -8.77 -7.73
N SER A 150 -9.74 -8.62 -6.43
CA SER A 150 -8.87 -7.82 -5.56
C SER A 150 -8.10 -8.69 -4.57
N VAL A 151 -6.78 -8.49 -4.51
CA VAL A 151 -5.92 -9.12 -3.51
C VAL A 151 -5.52 -8.14 -2.43
N TYR A 152 -5.31 -8.69 -1.24
CA TYR A 152 -4.95 -7.92 -0.05
C TYR A 152 -3.64 -8.41 0.52
N GLY A 153 -2.78 -7.48 0.91
CA GLY A 153 -1.54 -7.75 1.63
C GLY A 153 -1.34 -6.73 2.74
N PHE A 154 -0.42 -7.00 3.67
CA PHE A 154 -0.05 -6.04 4.72
C PHE A 154 1.43 -5.69 4.65
N ILE A 155 1.71 -4.40 4.81
CA ILE A 155 3.07 -3.86 4.81
C ILE A 155 3.37 -3.13 6.12
N ASP A 156 4.66 -2.97 6.42
CA ASP A 156 5.12 -2.01 7.43
C ASP A 156 5.34 -0.60 6.85
N ARG A 157 5.82 0.31 7.70
CA ARG A 157 6.09 1.72 7.38
C ARG A 157 7.19 1.93 6.33
N GLN A 158 7.96 0.88 6.00
CA GLN A 158 9.04 0.92 5.02
C GLN A 158 8.72 0.09 3.76
N LEU A 159 7.43 -0.18 3.53
CA LEU A 159 6.91 -0.99 2.41
C LEU A 159 7.37 -2.46 2.44
N ASN A 160 7.89 -2.99 3.56
CA ASN A 160 8.19 -4.41 3.62
C ASN A 160 6.88 -5.18 3.74
N VAL A 161 6.68 -6.18 2.88
CA VAL A 161 5.54 -7.09 2.98
C VAL A 161 5.68 -7.95 4.22
N LEU A 162 4.67 -7.88 5.10
CA LEU A 162 4.58 -8.65 6.33
C LEU A 162 3.71 -9.90 6.14
N VAL A 163 2.60 -9.73 5.44
CA VAL A 163 1.65 -10.81 5.11
C VAL A 163 1.40 -10.77 3.61
N LYS A 164 1.54 -11.94 2.98
CA LYS A 164 1.46 -12.09 1.53
C LYS A 164 0.13 -11.60 0.96
N PHE A 165 0.20 -11.12 -0.27
CA PHE A 165 -0.94 -10.76 -1.09
C PHE A 165 -1.74 -12.00 -1.43
N ARG A 166 -3.01 -12.01 -1.06
CA ARG A 166 -3.92 -13.14 -1.33
C ARG A 166 -5.31 -12.64 -1.70
N TYR A 167 -6.00 -13.41 -2.54
CA TYR A 167 -7.42 -13.19 -2.81
C TYR A 167 -8.23 -13.75 -1.65
N ILE A 168 -9.12 -12.95 -1.08
CA ILE A 168 -9.90 -13.34 0.11
C ILE A 168 -11.33 -13.77 -0.23
N ASN A 169 -11.76 -13.65 -1.49
CA ASN A 169 -13.11 -14.01 -1.94
C ASN A 169 -14.21 -13.43 -1.02
N ASP A 170 -14.12 -12.12 -0.73
CA ASP A 170 -14.99 -11.40 0.21
C ASP A 170 -15.10 -11.95 1.64
N ASP A 171 -14.22 -12.87 2.04
CA ASP A 171 -14.10 -13.31 3.43
C ASP A 171 -13.35 -12.26 4.26
N TRP A 172 -14.08 -11.24 4.69
CA TRP A 172 -13.55 -10.15 5.51
C TRP A 172 -13.01 -10.61 6.88
N LYS A 173 -13.28 -11.85 7.30
CA LYS A 173 -12.65 -12.43 8.49
C LYS A 173 -11.18 -12.72 8.24
N GLN A 174 -10.83 -13.22 7.04
CA GLN A 174 -9.43 -13.45 6.66
C GLN A 174 -8.64 -12.14 6.67
N LEU A 175 -9.20 -11.04 6.18
CA LEU A 175 -8.51 -9.75 6.21
C LEU A 175 -8.17 -9.29 7.64
N LYS A 176 -9.07 -9.55 8.61
CA LYS A 176 -8.83 -9.24 10.03
C LYS A 176 -7.75 -10.14 10.63
N GLU A 177 -7.74 -11.42 10.26
CA GLU A 177 -6.71 -12.37 10.70
C GLU A 177 -5.33 -12.00 10.15
N MET A 178 -5.26 -11.61 8.87
CA MET A 178 -4.05 -11.07 8.23
C MET A 178 -3.54 -9.81 8.92
N GLN A 179 -4.43 -8.89 9.31
CA GLN A 179 -4.04 -7.70 10.08
C GLN A 179 -3.42 -8.11 11.42
N ALA A 180 -4.07 -9.00 12.17
CA ALA A 180 -3.58 -9.45 13.47
C ALA A 180 -2.20 -10.14 13.36
N GLU A 181 -1.99 -10.94 12.31
CA GLU A 181 -0.70 -11.54 11.98
C GLU A 181 0.37 -10.47 11.71
N ALA A 182 0.08 -9.49 10.86
CA ALA A 182 1.01 -8.40 10.53
C ALA A 182 1.41 -7.59 11.78
N GLU A 183 0.44 -7.25 12.63
CA GLU A 183 0.69 -6.54 13.88
C GLU A 183 1.59 -7.34 14.84
N GLU A 184 1.39 -8.67 14.92
CA GLU A 184 2.20 -9.56 15.74
C GLU A 184 3.65 -9.66 15.20
N ILE A 185 3.84 -9.71 13.88
CA ILE A 185 5.16 -9.66 13.26
C ILE A 185 5.90 -8.38 13.65
N VAL A 186 5.24 -7.21 13.57
CA VAL A 186 5.85 -5.93 13.97
C VAL A 186 6.17 -5.91 15.46
N LYS A 187 5.26 -6.38 16.32
CA LYS A 187 5.50 -6.46 17.77
C LYS A 187 6.73 -7.31 18.11
N ARG A 188 6.92 -8.44 17.43
CA ARG A 188 8.09 -9.32 17.62
C ARG A 188 9.39 -8.67 17.14
N ARG A 189 9.37 -7.93 16.04
CA ARG A 189 10.55 -7.19 15.52
C ARG A 189 10.99 -6.03 16.42
N ALA A 190 10.09 -5.53 17.27
CA ALA A 190 10.36 -4.41 18.18
C ALA A 190 10.96 -4.82 19.54
N GLN A 191 11.00 -6.12 19.85
CA GLN A 191 11.60 -6.71 21.06
C GLN A 191 13.09 -6.99 20.83
#